data_AF-A0A5C8MGF1-F1
#
_entry.id   AF-A0A5C8MGF1-F1
#
_cell.length_a   1.000
_cell.length_b   1.000
_cell.length_c   1.000
_cell.angle_alpha   90.00
_cell.angle_beta   90.00
_cell.angle_gamma   90.00
#
_symmetry.space_group_name_H-M   'P 1'
#
loop_
_entity.id
_entity.type
_entity.pdbx_description
1 polymer ?
#
loop_
_entity_poly.entity_id
_entity_poly.type
_entity_poly.pdbx_seq_one_letter_code
_entity_poly.pdbx_strand_id
1 'polypeptide(L)'
;MSLFSRTFMMLEQGLDYASLREKVIANNIANVDTPNYKAKEVRFRAELDRALQPLEANRTNPKHLPFTRQMTNKFLVTSRTNVVYNHN
;
A
#
# COMPACT_ATOMS: atom_id res chain seq x y z
N MET A 1 2.84 -26.55 -9.63
CA MET A 1 3.70 -25.96 -8.57
C MET A 1 3.51 -24.44 -8.38
N SER A 2 2.33 -23.85 -8.68
CA SER A 2 2.12 -22.39 -8.58
C SER A 2 1.56 -21.91 -7.23
N LEU A 3 0.98 -22.83 -6.44
CA LEU A 3 0.37 -22.50 -5.15
C LEU A 3 1.41 -21.99 -4.15
N PHE A 4 2.53 -22.70 -3.99
CA PHE A 4 3.61 -22.32 -3.08
C PHE A 4 4.26 -20.98 -3.48
N SER A 5 4.49 -20.75 -4.77
CA SER A 5 5.06 -19.50 -5.25
C SER A 5 4.16 -18.29 -4.95
N ARG A 6 2.83 -18.42 -5.09
CA ARG A 6 1.88 -17.36 -4.70
C ARG A 6 1.85 -17.13 -3.19
N THR A 7 1.86 -18.17 -2.38
CA THR A 7 1.86 -18.01 -0.92
C THR A 7 3.13 -17.34 -0.41
N PHE A 8 4.30 -17.70 -0.95
CA PHE A 8 5.56 -17.04 -0.60
C PHE A 8 5.55 -15.56 -0.99
N MET A 9 5.05 -15.23 -2.18
CA MET A 9 4.91 -13.84 -2.63
C MET A 9 3.97 -13.02 -1.74
N MET A 10 2.86 -13.62 -1.29
CA MET A 10 1.92 -12.96 -0.37
C MET A 10 2.52 -12.74 1.03
N LEU A 11 3.31 -13.70 1.52
CA LEU A 11 4.02 -13.58 2.78
C LEU A 11 5.09 -12.49 2.73
N GLU A 12 5.87 -12.44 1.65
CA GLU A 12 6.85 -11.39 1.40
C GLU A 12 6.20 -10.01 1.39
N GLN A 13 5.09 -9.84 0.66
CA GLN A 13 4.31 -8.61 0.65
C GLN A 13 3.75 -8.24 2.04
N GLY A 14 3.33 -9.24 2.83
CA GLY A 14 2.88 -9.03 4.21
C GLY A 14 4.01 -8.52 5.11
N LEU A 15 5.22 -9.06 4.97
CA LEU A 15 6.40 -8.63 5.72
C LEU A 15 6.84 -7.21 5.33
N ASP A 16 6.87 -6.90 4.03
CA ASP A 16 7.20 -5.56 3.55
C ASP A 16 6.18 -4.52 4.05
N TYR A 17 4.89 -4.88 4.06
CA TYR A 17 3.85 -4.04 4.62
C TYR A 17 4.07 -3.78 6.11
N ALA A 18 4.34 -4.83 6.90
CA ALA A 18 4.55 -4.71 8.34
C ALA A 18 5.76 -3.81 8.64
N SER A 19 6.88 -4.02 7.94
CA SER A 19 8.08 -3.20 8.04
C SER A 19 7.81 -1.72 7.73
N LEU A 20 7.10 -1.45 6.62
CA LEU A 20 6.75 -0.08 6.25
C LEU A 20 5.82 0.58 7.27
N ARG A 21 4.85 -0.18 7.80
CA ARG A 21 3.92 0.30 8.82
C ARG A 21 4.66 0.69 10.10
N GLU A 22 5.57 -0.15 10.58
CA GLU A 22 6.39 0.16 11.77
C GLU A 22 7.25 1.40 11.54
N LYS A 23 7.85 1.55 10.36
CA LYS A 23 8.61 2.75 10.01
C LYS A 23 7.75 4.02 10.02
N VAL A 24 6.51 3.93 9.54
CA VAL A 24 5.56 5.05 9.56
C VAL A 24 5.12 5.38 10.98
N ILE A 25 4.86 4.37 11.83
CA ILE A 25 4.55 4.57 13.25
C ILE A 25 5.72 5.26 13.96
N ALA A 26 6.95 4.75 13.78
CA ALA A 26 8.14 5.37 14.35
C ALA A 26 8.32 6.83 13.88
N ASN A 27 8.06 7.11 12.60
CA ASN A 27 8.10 8.48 12.08
C ASN A 27 7.02 9.37 12.71
N ASN A 28 5.81 8.86 12.92
CA ASN A 28 4.74 9.61 13.59
C ASN A 28 5.10 9.91 15.05
N ILE A 29 5.65 8.94 15.78
CA ILE A 29 6.10 9.12 17.17
C ILE A 29 7.22 10.16 17.24
N ALA A 30 8.22 10.05 16.35
CA ALA A 30 9.35 10.98 16.33
C ALA A 30 8.95 12.44 16.00
N ASN A 31 7.81 12.66 15.33
CA ASN A 31 7.36 13.99 14.93
C ASN A 31 6.05 14.41 15.62
N VAL A 32 5.65 13.72 16.70
CA VAL A 32 4.38 14.00 17.39
C VAL A 32 4.32 15.45 17.88
N ASP A 33 5.43 15.98 18.40
CA ASP A 33 5.54 17.33 18.93
C ASP A 33 5.98 18.37 17.88
N THR A 34 6.09 17.97 16.61
CA THR A 34 6.45 18.91 15.54
C THR A 34 5.22 19.73 15.14
N PRO A 35 5.25 21.07 15.23
CA PRO A 35 4.12 21.90 14.84
C PRO A 35 3.69 21.62 13.39
N ASN A 36 2.37 21.55 13.18
CA ASN A 36 1.73 21.25 11.87
C ASN A 36 2.03 19.85 11.28
N TYR A 37 2.64 18.93 12.02
CA TYR A 37 2.86 17.57 11.54
C TYR A 37 1.54 16.79 11.40
N LYS A 38 1.40 16.08 10.27
CA LYS A 38 0.25 15.21 10.00
C LYS A 38 0.69 13.75 10.01
N ALA A 39 0.10 12.97 10.90
CA ALA A 39 0.38 11.54 11.01
C ALA A 39 0.13 10.82 9.69
N LYS A 40 1.05 9.96 9.28
CA LYS A 40 0.95 9.14 8.07
C LYS A 40 0.42 7.75 8.41
N GLU A 41 -0.19 7.09 7.43
CA GLU A 41 -0.72 5.73 7.56
C GLU A 41 -0.51 4.94 6.28
N VAL A 42 -0.22 3.64 6.42
CA VAL A 42 -0.02 2.71 5.30
C VAL A 42 -1.31 1.91 5.07
N ARG A 43 -1.86 1.94 3.85
CA ARG A 43 -3.09 1.23 3.48
C ARG A 43 -2.78 -0.17 2.91
N PHE A 44 -3.11 -1.23 3.66
CA PHE A 44 -2.88 -2.63 3.23
C PHE A 44 -3.96 -3.16 2.29
N ARG A 45 -5.23 -3.03 2.71
CA ARG A 45 -6.39 -3.66 2.06
C ARG A 45 -6.51 -3.28 0.60
N ALA A 46 -6.37 -1.99 0.31
CA ALA A 46 -6.44 -1.46 -1.04
C ALA A 46 -5.37 -2.05 -1.97
N GLU A 47 -4.15 -2.29 -1.47
CA GLU A 47 -3.07 -2.83 -2.29
C GLU A 47 -3.18 -4.34 -2.45
N LEU A 48 -3.65 -5.06 -1.41
CA LEU A 48 -3.96 -6.49 -1.52
C LEU A 48 -5.11 -6.73 -2.51
N ASP A 49 -6.19 -5.95 -2.42
CA ASP A 49 -7.31 -6.05 -3.35
C ASP A 49 -6.86 -5.70 -4.78
N ARG A 50 -6.01 -4.68 -4.94
CA ARG A 50 -5.38 -4.37 -6.22
C ARG A 50 -4.51 -5.53 -6.71
N ALA A 51 -3.71 -6.17 -5.85
CA ALA A 51 -2.87 -7.32 -6.17
C ALA A 51 -3.67 -8.53 -6.66
N LEU A 52 -4.85 -8.73 -6.08
CA LEU A 52 -5.75 -9.83 -6.40
C LEU A 52 -6.63 -9.57 -7.63
N GLN A 53 -6.95 -8.31 -7.95
CA GLN A 53 -7.77 -7.96 -9.10
C GLN A 53 -6.99 -8.06 -10.42
N PRO A 54 -7.45 -8.84 -11.42
CA PRO A 54 -6.90 -8.77 -12.77
C PRO A 54 -7.21 -7.39 -13.37
N LEU A 55 -6.17 -6.69 -13.84
CA LEU A 55 -6.33 -5.38 -14.48
C LEU A 55 -6.75 -5.61 -15.94
N GLU A 56 -8.04 -5.47 -16.23
CA GLU A 56 -8.54 -5.63 -17.59
C GLU A 56 -8.39 -4.34 -18.40
N ALA A 57 -7.82 -4.45 -19.60
CA ALA A 57 -7.78 -3.35 -20.55
C ALA A 57 -9.12 -3.27 -21.28
N ASN A 58 -9.75 -2.10 -21.27
CA ASN A 58 -10.95 -1.88 -22.09
C ASN A 58 -10.53 -1.76 -23.57
N ARG A 59 -10.65 -2.86 -24.32
CA ARG A 59 -10.20 -2.97 -25.71
C ARG A 59 -11.37 -2.71 -26.65
N THR A 60 -11.42 -1.50 -27.22
CA THR A 60 -12.42 -1.13 -28.25
C THR A 60 -12.03 -1.58 -29.66
N ASN A 61 -10.77 -1.97 -29.86
CA ASN A 61 -10.29 -2.52 -31.13
C ASN A 61 -9.43 -3.77 -30.86
N PRO A 62 -9.57 -4.83 -31.67
CA PRO A 62 -8.80 -6.08 -31.52
C PRO A 62 -7.27 -5.89 -31.60
N LYS A 63 -6.77 -4.80 -32.21
CA LYS A 63 -5.33 -4.49 -32.28
C LYS A 63 -4.77 -3.84 -31.01
N HIS A 64 -5.59 -3.47 -30.02
CA HIS A 64 -5.11 -2.83 -28.79
C HIS A 64 -4.22 -3.78 -27.99
N LEU A 65 -3.11 -3.30 -27.43
CA LEU A 65 -2.25 -4.13 -26.57
C LEU A 65 -2.92 -4.38 -25.21
N PRO A 66 -2.78 -5.59 -24.64
CA PRO A 66 -3.25 -5.84 -23.28
C PRO A 66 -2.39 -5.09 -22.26
N PHE A 67 -2.95 -4.81 -21.08
CA PHE A 67 -2.14 -4.32 -19.98
C PHE A 67 -1.24 -5.43 -19.47
N THR A 68 0.06 -5.24 -19.61
CA THR A 68 1.06 -6.06 -18.93
C THR A 68 1.22 -5.52 -17.51
N ARG A 69 0.78 -6.30 -16.53
CA ARG A 69 0.89 -5.93 -15.12
C ARG A 69 2.36 -6.02 -14.68
N GLN A 70 3.04 -4.87 -14.59
CA GLN A 70 4.27 -4.77 -13.82
C GLN A 70 3.89 -4.58 -12.35
N MET A 71 4.23 -5.58 -11.52
CA MET A 71 3.95 -5.53 -10.10
C MET A 71 4.95 -4.57 -9.43
N THR A 72 4.61 -3.30 -9.36
CA THR A 72 5.39 -2.33 -8.57
C THR A 72 4.88 -2.40 -7.14
N ASN A 73 5.63 -3.06 -6.24
CA ASN A 73 5.31 -3.18 -4.81
C ASN A 73 5.44 -1.83 -4.08
N LYS A 74 4.56 -0.86 -4.37
CA LYS A 74 4.58 0.46 -3.74
C LYS A 74 3.31 0.67 -2.94
N PHE A 75 3.38 0.38 -1.64
CA PHE A 75 2.29 0.63 -0.70
C PHE A 75 1.96 2.14 -0.64
N LEU A 76 0.68 2.44 -0.61
CA LEU A 76 0.18 3.81 -0.51
C LEU A 76 0.30 4.31 0.94
N VAL A 77 1.10 5.36 1.12
CA VAL A 77 1.21 6.10 2.39
C VAL A 77 0.37 7.36 2.29
N THR A 78 -0.68 7.46 3.11
CA THR A 78 -1.59 8.62 3.13
C THR A 78 -1.39 9.41 4.41
N SER A 79 -1.46 10.75 4.33
CA SER A 79 -1.48 11.60 5.53
C SER A 79 -2.90 11.67 6.08
N ARG A 80 -3.05 11.54 7.40
CA ARG A 80 -4.34 11.72 8.10
C ARG A 80 -4.68 13.20 8.11
N THR A 81 -5.85 13.54 7.58
CA THR A 81 -6.36 14.92 7.51
C THR A 81 -7.35 15.25 8.63
N ASN A 82 -7.96 14.24 9.27
CA ASN A 82 -9.00 14.39 10.29
C ASN A 82 -8.49 14.03 11.69
N VAL A 83 -7.41 14.68 12.15
CA VAL A 83 -6.97 14.56 13.55
C VAL A 83 -7.05 15.93 14.20
N VAL A 84 -7.97 16.09 15.15
CA VAL A 84 -8.00 17.25 16.05
C VAL A 84 -6.98 16.95 17.14
N TYR A 85 -6.03 17.85 17.34
CA TYR A 85 -5.03 17.75 18.40
C TYR A 85 -5.78 17.76 19.74
N ASN A 86 -5.87 16.62 20.41
CA ASN A 86 -6.48 16.54 21.73
C ASN A 86 -5.36 16.70 22.75
N HIS A 87 -5.18 17.94 23.24
CA HIS A 87 -4.30 18.22 24.37
C HIS A 87 -5.08 17.90 25.66
N ASN A 88 -4.53 17.07 26.53
CA ASN A 88 -5.01 16.92 27.91
C ASN A 88 -4.30 17.94 28.79
#